data_AF-A0AAW8FL18-F1
#
_entry.id   AF-A0AAW8FL18-F1
#
_cell.length_a   1.000
_cell.length_b   1.000
_cell.length_c   1.000
_cell.angle_alpha   90.00
_cell.angle_beta   90.00
_cell.angle_gamma   90.00
#
_symmetry.space_group_name_H-M   'P 1'
#
loop_
_entity.id
_entity.type
_entity.pdbx_description
1 polymer ?
#
loop_
_entity_poly.entity_id
_entity_poly.type
_entity_poly.pdbx_seq_one_letter_code
_entity_poly.pdbx_strand_id
1 'polypeptide(L)'
;MCHLVRDGVRTRVVFREGERGGISGGYSYVGCVSTGPGKLLNLNEPGVVRHLVDEATDRGLLPGAAELDGWDLFDAVLSRAAAATPAAPPGCPPGP
;
A
#
# COMPACT_ATOMS: atom_id res chain seq x y z
N MET A 1 -4.36 -8.27 -4.46
CA MET A 1 -3.33 -9.27 -4.09
C MET A 1 -2.03 -8.89 -4.77
N CYS A 2 -0.92 -8.88 -4.05
CA CYS A 2 0.41 -8.53 -4.56
C CYS A 2 1.44 -9.59 -4.19
N HIS A 3 2.50 -9.70 -4.98
CA HIS A 3 3.63 -10.58 -4.72
C HIS A 3 4.87 -9.75 -4.47
N LEU A 4 5.54 -10.05 -3.36
CA LEU A 4 6.85 -9.50 -3.02
C LEU A 4 7.87 -10.62 -3.17
N VAL A 5 9.00 -10.36 -3.81
CA VAL A 5 10.10 -11.31 -3.93
C VAL A 5 11.35 -10.67 -3.33
N ARG A 6 11.95 -11.34 -2.36
CA ARG A 6 13.20 -10.93 -1.71
C ARG A 6 14.11 -12.15 -1.56
N ASP A 7 15.38 -12.02 -1.94
CA ASP A 7 16.37 -13.10 -1.87
C ASP A 7 15.92 -14.41 -2.54
N GLY A 8 15.14 -14.31 -3.62
CA GLY A 8 14.56 -15.46 -4.34
C GLY A 8 13.34 -16.11 -3.66
N VAL A 9 12.96 -15.65 -2.47
CA VAL A 9 11.78 -16.12 -1.74
C VAL A 9 10.58 -15.23 -2.07
N ARG A 10 9.48 -15.85 -2.51
CA ARG A 10 8.23 -15.17 -2.82
C ARG A 10 7.31 -15.17 -1.60
N THR A 11 6.82 -14.00 -1.24
CA THR A 11 5.78 -13.79 -0.22
C THR A 11 4.55 -13.17 -0.87
N ARG A 12 3.36 -13.66 -0.49
CA ARG A 12 2.08 -13.15 -1.00
C ARG A 12 1.47 -12.18 0.01
N VAL A 13 1.19 -10.96 -0.41
CA VAL A 13 0.40 -10.00 0.38
C VAL A 13 -1.04 -10.03 -0.14
N VAL A 14 -1.97 -10.42 0.72
CA VAL A 14 -3.39 -10.58 0.40
C VAL A 14 -4.20 -9.55 1.16
N PHE A 15 -4.93 -8.72 0.43
CA PHE A 15 -6.00 -7.91 0.98
C PHE A 15 -7.29 -8.70 0.73
N ARG A 16 -8.05 -9.00 1.79
CA ARG A 16 -9.36 -9.68 1.69
C ARG A 16 -10.47 -8.64 1.78
N GLU A 17 -11.45 -8.67 0.89
CA GLU A 17 -12.64 -7.82 1.03
C GLU A 17 -13.39 -8.19 2.31
N GLY A 18 -13.86 -7.17 3.03
CA GLY A 18 -14.59 -7.36 4.27
C GLY A 18 -14.72 -6.07 5.07
N GLU A 19 -15.04 -6.20 6.36
CA GLU A 19 -15.32 -5.07 7.27
C GLU A 19 -14.14 -4.10 7.44
N ARG A 20 -12.91 -4.56 7.19
CA ARG A 20 -11.68 -3.76 7.30
C ARG A 20 -11.44 -2.84 6.11
N GLY A 21 -12.00 -3.13 4.94
CA GLY A 21 -11.77 -2.32 3.74
C GLY A 21 -12.26 -2.94 2.44
N GLY A 22 -12.37 -2.09 1.44
CA GLY A 22 -12.79 -2.44 0.09
C GLY A 22 -11.60 -2.62 -0.85
N ILE A 23 -11.74 -3.54 -1.80
CA ILE A 23 -10.81 -3.70 -2.92
C ILE A 23 -11.52 -3.12 -4.15
N SER A 24 -10.89 -2.17 -4.85
CA SER A 24 -11.49 -1.67 -6.08
C SER A 24 -11.22 -2.65 -7.22
N GLY A 25 -12.22 -3.45 -7.54
CA GLY A 25 -12.16 -4.43 -8.64
C GLY A 25 -12.71 -3.92 -9.99
N GLY A 26 -13.49 -2.84 -10.03
CA GLY A 26 -14.23 -2.47 -11.25
C GLY A 26 -14.50 -0.99 -11.53
N TYR A 27 -14.51 -0.10 -10.53
CA TYR A 27 -14.84 1.34 -10.71
C TYR A 27 -13.77 2.31 -10.18
N SER A 28 -12.74 1.81 -9.51
CA SER A 28 -11.53 2.56 -9.15
C SER A 28 -10.32 1.72 -9.59
N TYR A 29 -9.22 2.38 -9.97
CA TYR A 29 -8.04 1.78 -10.60
C TYR A 29 -7.75 0.37 -10.06
N VAL A 30 -7.75 -0.63 -10.96
CA VAL A 30 -7.44 -2.03 -10.61
C VAL A 30 -6.15 -2.06 -9.81
N GLY A 31 -6.19 -2.63 -8.61
CA GLY A 31 -5.04 -2.64 -7.70
C GLY A 31 -5.04 -1.54 -6.64
N CYS A 32 -6.14 -0.82 -6.42
CA CYS A 32 -6.27 0.02 -5.21
C CYS A 32 -7.01 -0.72 -4.08
N VAL A 33 -6.59 -0.42 -2.85
CA VAL A 33 -7.22 -0.89 -1.61
C VAL A 33 -7.50 0.31 -0.72
N SER A 34 -8.66 0.36 -0.08
CA SER A 34 -9.07 1.49 0.76
C SER A 34 -9.84 1.06 1.99
N THR A 35 -9.64 1.79 3.09
CA THR A 35 -10.38 1.61 4.35
C THR A 35 -11.43 2.72 4.58
N GLY A 36 -11.53 3.69 3.67
CA GLY A 36 -12.49 4.79 3.74
C GLY A 36 -12.06 6.03 2.94
N PRO A 37 -12.80 7.15 3.05
CA PRO A 37 -12.47 8.41 2.38
C PRO A 37 -11.06 8.89 2.73
N GLY A 38 -10.25 9.22 1.72
CA GLY A 38 -8.87 9.69 1.91
C GLY A 38 -7.86 8.63 2.37
N LYS A 39 -8.30 7.37 2.59
CA LYS A 39 -7.43 6.25 2.97
C LYS A 39 -7.38 5.23 1.83
N LEU A 40 -6.54 5.51 0.83
CA LEU A 40 -6.39 4.69 -0.36
C LEU A 40 -4.91 4.44 -0.65
N LEU A 41 -4.57 3.19 -0.93
CA LEU A 41 -3.25 2.77 -1.41
C LEU A 41 -3.38 2.22 -2.83
N ASN A 42 -2.60 2.77 -3.75
CA ASN A 42 -2.46 2.27 -5.11
C ASN A 42 -1.30 1.26 -5.17
N LEU A 43 -1.62 -0.03 -5.28
CA LEU A 43 -0.62 -1.09 -5.29
C LEU A 43 0.17 -1.16 -6.61
N ASN A 44 -0.21 -0.36 -7.63
CA ASN A 44 0.59 -0.20 -8.86
C ASN A 44 1.69 0.84 -8.70
N GLU A 45 1.65 1.68 -7.67
CA GLU A 45 2.67 2.70 -7.47
C GLU A 45 3.95 2.06 -6.91
N PRO A 46 5.10 2.23 -7.59
CA PRO A 46 6.36 1.66 -7.11
C PRO A 46 6.75 2.14 -5.70
N GLY A 47 6.36 3.36 -5.32
CA GLY A 47 6.58 3.90 -3.98
C GLY A 47 5.81 3.13 -2.90
N VAL A 48 4.52 2.88 -3.14
CA VAL A 48 3.67 2.08 -2.23
C VAL A 48 4.19 0.66 -2.09
N VAL A 49 4.61 0.03 -3.20
CA VAL A 49 5.20 -1.32 -3.17
C VAL A 49 6.50 -1.35 -2.36
N ARG A 50 7.37 -0.35 -2.50
CA ARG A 50 8.60 -0.26 -1.70
C ARG A 50 8.27 -0.10 -0.21
N HIS A 51 7.33 0.76 0.14
CA HIS A 51 6.90 0.92 1.53
C HIS A 51 6.29 -0.35 2.13
N LEU A 52 5.57 -1.15 1.34
CA LEU A 52 5.10 -2.48 1.76
C LEU A 52 6.27 -3.43 2.06
N VAL A 53 7.30 -3.45 1.20
CA VAL A 53 8.50 -4.26 1.42
C VAL A 53 9.26 -3.79 2.66
N ASP A 54 9.45 -2.48 2.81
CA ASP A 54 10.16 -1.89 3.94
C ASP A 54 9.44 -2.23 5.26
N GLU A 55 8.13 -1.99 5.34
CA GLU A 55 7.34 -2.28 6.54
C GLU A 55 7.30 -3.78 6.87
N ALA A 56 7.16 -4.65 5.85
CA ALA A 56 7.21 -6.10 6.08
C ALA A 56 8.59 -6.57 6.53
N THR A 57 9.66 -5.91 6.07
CA THR A 57 11.04 -6.18 6.50
C THR A 57 11.27 -5.71 7.93
N ASP A 58 10.86 -4.48 8.26
CA ASP A 58 11.00 -3.89 9.60
C ASP A 58 10.28 -4.73 10.66
N ARG A 59 9.17 -5.38 10.28
CA ARG A 59 8.41 -6.31 11.13
C ARG A 59 8.97 -7.74 11.16
N GLY A 60 10.04 -8.03 10.42
CA GLY A 60 10.63 -9.38 10.35
C GLY A 60 9.75 -10.40 9.62
N LEU A 61 8.82 -9.97 8.78
CA LEU A 61 7.90 -10.83 8.02
C LEU A 61 8.53 -11.36 6.72
N LEU A 62 9.68 -10.80 6.33
CA LEU A 62 10.45 -11.19 5.15
C LEU A 62 11.92 -11.48 5.49
N PRO A 63 12.52 -12.52 4.87
CA PRO A 63 11.88 -13.55 4.05
C PRO A 63 11.19 -14.62 4.92
N GLY A 64 10.09 -15.22 4.44
CA GLY A 64 9.57 -16.46 5.05
C GLY A 64 8.05 -16.55 5.25
N ALA A 65 7.31 -15.45 5.23
CA ALA A 65 5.85 -15.54 5.24
C ALA A 65 5.33 -16.03 3.89
N ALA A 66 4.61 -17.16 3.86
CA ALA A 66 3.97 -17.66 2.64
C ALA A 66 2.83 -16.72 2.20
N GLU A 67 2.06 -16.24 3.18
CA GLU A 67 0.97 -15.29 2.98
C GLU A 67 0.90 -14.31 4.15
N LEU A 68 0.71 -13.02 3.84
CA LEU A 68 0.53 -11.93 4.78
C LEU A 68 -0.82 -11.25 4.53
N ASP A 69 -1.52 -10.88 5.61
CA ASP A 69 -2.66 -9.98 5.51
C ASP A 69 -2.18 -8.55 5.26
N GLY A 70 -2.48 -8.00 4.09
CA GLY A 70 -2.09 -6.66 3.70
C GLY A 70 -2.74 -5.57 4.55
N TRP A 71 -3.89 -5.85 5.17
CA TRP A 71 -4.55 -4.89 6.04
C TRP A 71 -3.74 -4.59 7.30
N ASP A 72 -2.95 -5.54 7.80
CA ASP A 72 -2.11 -5.32 8.99
C ASP A 72 -0.94 -4.35 8.71
N LEU A 73 -0.58 -4.17 7.43
CA LEU A 73 0.47 -3.24 6.97
C LEU A 73 -0.12 -1.90 6.50
N PHE A 74 -1.44 -1.83 6.27
CA PHE A 74 -2.08 -0.75 5.52
C PHE A 74 -1.83 0.64 6.13
N ASP A 75 -2.12 0.83 7.42
CA ASP A 75 -2.02 2.16 8.05
C ASP A 75 -0.56 2.66 8.11
N ALA A 76 0.40 1.76 8.34
CA ALA A 76 1.81 2.11 8.36
C ALA A 76 2.31 2.53 6.96
N VAL A 77 1.92 1.78 5.92
CA VAL A 77 2.26 2.11 4.54
C VAL A 77 1.57 3.40 4.09
N LEU A 78 0.31 3.61 4.46
CA LEU A 78 -0.42 4.85 4.18
C LEU A 78 0.27 6.06 4.82
N SER A 79 0.73 5.93 6.06
CA SER A 79 1.50 6.99 6.73
C SER A 79 2.82 7.30 6.00
N ARG A 80 3.57 6.28 5.58
CA ARG A 80 4.82 6.47 4.80
C ARG A 80 4.54 7.12 3.44
N ALA A 81 3.52 6.66 2.72
CA ALA A 81 3.16 7.21 1.41
C ALA A 81 2.70 8.68 1.49
N ALA A 82 1.93 9.03 2.54
CA ALA A 82 1.52 10.42 2.79
C ALA A 82 2.73 11.32 3.09
N ALA A 83 3.72 10.83 3.84
CA ALA A 83 4.95 11.56 4.13
C ALA A 83 5.89 11.69 2.92
N ALA A 84 5.86 10.71 2.00
CA ALA A 84 6.66 10.70 0.78
C ALA A 84 6.08 11.59 -0.33
N THR A 85 4.81 11.95 -0.25
CA THR A 85 4.23 12.98 -1.12
C THR A 85 4.94 14.29 -0.78
N PRO A 86 5.73 14.89 -1.70
CA PRO A 86 6.25 16.22 -1.46
C PRO A 86 5.03 17.09 -1.19
N ALA A 87 4.97 17.73 -0.02
CA ALA A 87 3.99 18.78 0.20
C ALA A 87 4.02 19.65 -1.06
N ALA A 88 2.87 19.82 -1.73
CA ALA A 88 2.79 20.72 -2.86
C ALA A 88 3.50 22.01 -2.44
N PRO A 89 4.44 22.54 -3.25
CA PRO A 89 5.21 23.71 -2.84
C PRO A 89 4.22 24.78 -2.34
N PRO A 90 4.42 25.35 -1.14
CA PRO A 90 3.52 26.37 -0.61
C PRO A 90 3.57 27.56 -1.55
N GLY A 91 2.57 27.68 -2.43
CA GLY A 91 2.53 28.74 -3.44
C GLY A 91 1.91 28.40 -4.79
N CYS A 92 1.06 27.37 -4.93
CA CYS A 92 0.24 27.27 -6.13
C CYS A 92 -0.83 28.38 -6.08
N PRO A 93 -0.79 29.41 -6.93
CA PRO A 93 -1.83 30.43 -6.95
C PRO A 93 -3.16 29.80 -7.38
N PRO A 94 -4.30 30.31 -6.90
CA PRO A 94 -5.58 29.94 -7.50
C PRO A 94 -5.53 30.32 -8.99
N GLY A 95 -5.83 29.35 -9.86
CA GLY A 95 -5.92 29.57 -11.31
C GLY A 95 -7.02 30.59 -11.68
N PRO A 96 -6.95 31.18 -12.88
CA PRO A 96 -7.71 32.36 -13.29
C PRO A 96 -9.24 32.18 -13.30
#